data_AF-A0A7K3BLJ4-F1
#
_entry.id   AF-A0A7K3BLJ4-F1
#
_cell.length_a   1.000
_cell.length_b   1.000
_cell.length_c   1.000
_cell.angle_alpha   90.00
_cell.angle_beta   90.00
_cell.angle_gamma   90.00
#
_symmetry.space_group_name_H-M   'P 1'
#
loop_
_entity.id
_entity.type
_entity.pdbx_description
1 polymer ?
#
loop_
_entity_poly.entity_id
_entity_poly.type
_entity_poly.pdbx_seq_one_letter_code
_entity_poly.pdbx_strand_id
1 'polypeptide(L)'
;MTETCPTSPEEAALSHAFNDAYATATQARRDALAAAAAYVAHLIRPHLPAAATIGVDTADGELRTVRDCDRSVLWYAPASAGAGLPDGVVDEVEGLMRDVLELGADEKALEDMGWSNPDAYSGMYDLTLPGTPEERERREYIVAGQKQGAGFELWDVAPAPTDPDKRARALEELEVDAHDAFGTIETVWAATAREAVTTLVAELGKVSGLADYGLTEDSNTDCLSPAAKAEPGKARAAAVVGRVLHEVEAGFIAGHGPFRVTDFDGTEQRETSDRILAAILNSGIGWPGGTVAARTTWTGPSPAGDLAIACAALSAAGPLPGTVLEHVAVIGELGLDGTLRSAGDVPAAVAAARNVGRRTVVVPAEHGALDLPGVFVCGAGNLRDALALLNVGAQVLQ
;
A
#
# COMPACT_ATOMS: atom_id res chain seq x y z
N MET A 1 39.17 27.52 -4.30
CA MET A 1 39.13 27.04 -5.68
C MET A 1 39.43 25.54 -5.62
N THR A 2 38.39 24.73 -5.49
CA THR A 2 38.51 23.27 -5.57
C THR A 2 38.44 22.90 -7.05
N GLU A 3 39.58 22.55 -7.63
CA GLU A 3 39.67 21.97 -8.97
C GLU A 3 38.91 20.65 -8.98
N THR A 4 37.68 20.64 -9.51
CA THR A 4 37.04 19.41 -9.97
C THR A 4 37.70 19.04 -11.28
N CYS A 5 38.52 17.98 -11.25
CA CYS A 5 39.05 17.35 -12.44
C CYS A 5 37.87 16.95 -13.34
N PRO A 6 37.84 17.31 -14.64
CA PRO A 6 36.74 16.94 -15.52
C PRO A 6 36.74 15.42 -15.68
N THR A 7 35.76 14.75 -15.07
CA THR A 7 35.52 13.31 -15.27
C THR A 7 35.19 13.06 -16.72
N SER A 8 35.91 12.15 -17.36
CA SER A 8 35.60 11.72 -18.72
C SER A 8 34.19 11.10 -18.79
N PRO A 9 33.51 11.13 -19.95
CA PRO A 9 32.20 10.49 -20.11
C PRO A 9 32.19 8.99 -19.76
N GLU A 10 33.33 8.31 -19.96
CA GLU A 10 33.52 6.91 -19.63
C GLU A 10 33.60 6.69 -18.10
N GLU A 11 34.36 7.52 -17.39
CA GLU A 11 34.41 7.49 -15.91
C GLU A 11 33.04 7.80 -15.29
N ALA A 12 32.29 8.75 -15.86
CA ALA A 12 30.93 9.05 -15.41
C ALA A 12 29.99 7.86 -15.61
N ALA A 13 30.03 7.19 -16.78
CA ALA A 13 29.22 6.01 -17.06
C ALA A 13 29.57 4.84 -16.13
N LEU A 14 30.86 4.59 -15.88
CA LEU A 14 31.31 3.55 -14.95
C LEU A 14 30.90 3.87 -13.50
N SER A 15 30.99 5.14 -13.08
CA SER A 15 30.54 5.56 -11.75
C SER A 15 29.04 5.38 -11.57
N HIS A 16 28.22 5.70 -12.57
CA HIS A 16 26.78 5.46 -12.52
C HIS A 16 26.45 3.97 -12.44
N ALA A 17 27.06 3.15 -13.30
CA ALA A 17 26.86 1.70 -13.28
C ALA A 17 27.24 1.07 -11.93
N PHE A 18 28.34 1.53 -11.32
CA PHE A 18 28.74 1.10 -9.98
C PHE A 18 27.70 1.51 -8.92
N ASN A 19 27.26 2.77 -8.92
CA ASN A 19 26.28 3.27 -7.94
C ASN A 19 24.94 2.55 -8.04
N ASP A 20 24.47 2.26 -9.25
CA ASP A 20 23.22 1.50 -9.49
C ASP A 20 23.34 0.06 -8.98
N ALA A 21 24.47 -0.60 -9.27
CA ALA A 21 24.75 -1.95 -8.76
C ALA A 21 24.86 -1.97 -7.23
N TYR A 22 25.52 -0.97 -6.64
CA TYR A 22 25.65 -0.81 -5.20
C TYR A 22 24.30 -0.58 -4.52
N ALA A 23 23.45 0.27 -5.08
CA ALA A 23 22.10 0.51 -4.60
C ALA A 23 21.24 -0.77 -4.66
N THR A 24 21.32 -1.51 -5.77
CA THR A 24 20.62 -2.79 -5.95
C THR A 24 21.07 -3.82 -4.92
N ALA A 25 22.38 -3.97 -4.69
CA ALA A 25 22.92 -4.89 -3.70
C ALA A 25 22.52 -4.49 -2.27
N THR A 26 22.50 -3.18 -1.97
CA THR A 26 22.06 -2.66 -0.68
C THR A 26 20.59 -2.97 -0.43
N GLN A 27 19.73 -2.83 -1.44
CA GLN A 27 18.32 -3.17 -1.33
C GLN A 27 18.11 -4.67 -1.14
N ALA A 28 18.78 -5.51 -1.95
CA ALA A 28 18.69 -6.96 -1.82
C ALA A 28 19.11 -7.46 -0.42
N ARG A 29 20.14 -6.83 0.17
CA ARG A 29 20.57 -7.11 1.54
C ARG A 29 19.50 -6.76 2.57
N ARG A 30 18.84 -5.60 2.44
CA ARG A 30 17.71 -5.22 3.31
C ARG A 30 16.56 -6.22 3.21
N ASP A 31 16.22 -6.63 2.00
CA ASP A 31 15.13 -7.57 1.77
C ASP A 31 15.43 -8.95 2.40
N ALA A 32 16.68 -9.42 2.29
CA ALA A 32 17.13 -10.66 2.93
C ALA A 32 17.04 -10.61 4.46
N LEU A 33 17.47 -9.50 5.07
CA LEU A 33 17.35 -9.26 6.52
C LEU A 33 15.89 -9.21 6.99
N ALA A 34 15.03 -8.51 6.25
CA ALA A 34 13.61 -8.44 6.57
C ALA A 34 12.92 -9.81 6.49
N ALA A 35 13.28 -10.61 5.48
CA ALA A 35 12.82 -11.99 5.35
C ALA A 35 13.33 -12.87 6.50
N ALA A 36 14.60 -12.72 6.89
CA ALA A 36 15.19 -13.42 8.02
C ALA A 36 14.47 -13.07 9.33
N ALA A 37 14.23 -11.79 9.61
CA ALA A 37 13.49 -11.35 10.80
C ALA A 37 12.07 -11.93 10.85
N ALA A 38 11.39 -12.00 9.71
CA ALA A 38 10.07 -12.64 9.62
C ALA A 38 10.14 -14.15 9.87
N TYR A 39 11.18 -14.82 9.36
CA TYR A 39 11.40 -16.25 9.59
C TYR A 39 11.73 -16.55 11.05
N VAL A 40 12.61 -15.77 11.69
CA VAL A 40 12.88 -15.88 13.14
C VAL A 40 11.61 -15.71 13.96
N ALA A 41 10.79 -14.71 13.62
CA ALA A 41 9.51 -14.52 14.30
C ALA A 41 8.58 -15.75 14.16
N HIS A 42 8.59 -16.41 13.00
CA HIS A 42 7.85 -17.65 12.76
C HIS A 42 8.37 -18.82 13.60
N LEU A 43 9.67 -18.93 13.81
CA LEU A 43 10.30 -19.98 14.61
C LEU A 43 10.06 -19.77 16.12
N ILE A 44 10.15 -18.52 16.60
CA ILE A 44 10.12 -18.20 18.03
C ILE A 44 8.70 -18.15 18.60
N ARG A 45 7.75 -17.52 17.90
CA ARG A 45 6.41 -17.25 18.45
C ARG A 45 5.54 -18.46 18.79
N PRO A 46 5.68 -19.64 18.15
CA PRO A 46 5.03 -20.88 18.62
C PRO A 46 5.41 -21.25 20.06
N HIS A 47 6.57 -20.81 20.54
CA HIS A 47 7.07 -21.08 21.88
C HIS A 47 6.97 -19.85 22.81
N LEU A 48 7.20 -18.65 22.28
CA LEU A 48 7.10 -17.37 22.99
C LEU A 48 6.17 -16.40 22.22
N PRO A 49 4.83 -16.48 22.43
CA PRO A 49 3.87 -15.71 21.64
C PRO A 49 4.06 -14.19 21.72
N ALA A 50 4.54 -13.68 22.85
CA ALA A 50 4.78 -12.25 23.08
C ALA A 50 6.13 -11.76 22.51
N ALA A 51 6.91 -12.59 21.81
CA ALA A 51 8.22 -12.21 21.29
C ALA A 51 8.12 -11.06 20.27
N ALA A 52 8.76 -9.94 20.61
CA ALA A 52 8.79 -8.71 19.82
C ALA A 52 10.22 -8.31 19.40
N THR A 53 11.23 -8.73 20.14
CA THR A 53 12.63 -8.37 19.84
C THR A 53 13.55 -9.52 20.22
N ILE A 54 14.59 -9.74 19.42
CA ILE A 54 15.70 -10.63 19.78
C ILE A 54 16.98 -9.82 19.94
N GLY A 55 17.78 -10.16 20.93
CA GLY A 55 19.14 -9.66 21.04
C GLY A 55 20.11 -10.69 20.47
N VAL A 56 20.94 -10.28 19.51
CA VAL A 56 21.95 -11.09 18.85
C VAL A 56 23.34 -10.52 19.09
N ASP A 57 24.30 -11.40 19.35
CA ASP A 57 25.72 -11.09 19.31
C ASP A 57 26.19 -11.10 17.85
N THR A 58 26.53 -9.93 17.31
CA THR A 58 26.83 -9.75 15.90
C THR A 58 28.22 -10.28 15.52
N ALA A 59 29.05 -10.66 16.50
CA ALA A 59 30.38 -11.22 16.23
C ALA A 59 30.31 -12.69 15.75
N ASP A 60 29.35 -13.46 16.26
CA ASP A 60 29.22 -14.91 16.03
C ASP A 60 27.80 -15.35 15.60
N GLY A 61 26.83 -14.44 15.68
CA GLY A 61 25.42 -14.67 15.38
C GLY A 61 24.65 -15.31 16.54
N GLU A 62 25.20 -15.35 17.75
CA GLU A 62 24.58 -16.04 18.89
C GLU A 62 23.35 -15.30 19.41
N LEU A 63 22.27 -16.05 19.69
CA LEU A 63 21.04 -15.51 20.24
C LEU A 63 21.23 -15.33 21.75
N ARG A 64 21.21 -14.08 22.24
CA ARG A 64 21.41 -13.78 23.66
C ARG A 64 20.11 -13.60 24.42
N THR A 65 19.11 -12.96 23.81
CA THR A 65 17.85 -12.64 24.49
C THR A 65 16.65 -12.66 23.54
N VAL A 66 15.47 -12.92 24.09
CA VAL A 66 14.17 -12.66 23.46
C VAL A 66 13.36 -11.81 24.43
N ARG A 67 12.76 -10.73 23.94
CA ARG A 67 12.01 -9.76 24.73
C ARG A 67 10.61 -9.51 24.14
N ASP A 68 9.68 -9.10 25.00
CA ASP A 68 8.37 -8.58 24.58
C ASP A 68 8.42 -7.10 24.18
N CYS A 69 7.27 -6.52 23.81
CA CYS A 69 7.16 -5.12 23.41
C CYS A 69 7.47 -4.12 24.53
N ASP A 70 7.31 -4.53 25.79
CA ASP A 70 7.65 -3.73 26.98
C ASP A 70 9.14 -3.88 27.35
N ARG A 71 9.90 -4.62 26.52
CA ARG A 71 11.31 -5.00 26.73
C ARG A 71 11.53 -5.91 27.94
N SER A 72 10.50 -6.58 28.42
CA SER A 72 10.65 -7.64 29.42
C SER A 72 11.30 -8.86 28.78
N VAL A 73 12.26 -9.44 29.49
CA VAL A 73 12.99 -10.63 29.01
C VAL A 73 12.08 -11.85 29.11
N LEU A 74 11.75 -12.44 27.95
CA LEU A 74 11.01 -13.70 27.84
C LEU A 74 11.95 -14.91 27.86
N TRP A 75 13.16 -14.73 27.33
CA TRP A 75 14.20 -15.76 27.26
C TRP A 75 15.60 -15.12 27.22
N TYR A 76 16.60 -15.80 27.78
CA TYR A 76 18.00 -15.39 27.72
C TYR A 76 18.95 -16.60 27.67
N ALA A 77 20.09 -16.44 27.01
CA ALA A 77 21.15 -17.43 26.93
C ALA A 77 22.20 -17.27 28.05
N PRO A 78 22.81 -18.37 28.54
CA PRO A 78 22.44 -19.75 28.28
C PRO A 78 21.14 -20.11 29.02
N ALA A 79 20.20 -20.71 28.30
CA ALA A 79 18.93 -21.13 28.86
C ALA A 79 19.06 -22.46 29.63
N SER A 80 18.39 -22.57 30.78
CA SER A 80 18.19 -23.86 31.46
C SER A 80 17.18 -24.73 30.71
N ALA A 81 17.28 -26.06 30.85
CA ALA A 81 16.30 -26.99 30.27
C ALA A 81 14.86 -26.59 30.63
N GLY A 82 14.03 -26.33 29.62
CA GLY A 82 12.63 -25.90 29.79
C GLY A 82 12.41 -24.37 29.83
N ALA A 83 13.42 -23.55 29.54
CA ALA A 83 13.34 -22.08 29.56
C ALA A 83 12.46 -21.43 28.47
N GLY A 84 11.65 -22.21 27.73
CA GLY A 84 10.66 -21.68 26.80
C GLY A 84 11.10 -21.60 25.33
N LEU A 85 12.37 -21.85 24.99
CA LEU A 85 12.80 -22.10 23.60
C LEU A 85 13.49 -23.48 23.50
N PRO A 86 13.14 -24.34 22.53
CA PRO A 86 13.89 -25.56 22.25
C PRO A 86 15.27 -25.28 21.65
N ASP A 87 16.28 -26.07 22.01
CA ASP A 87 17.66 -25.92 21.50
C ASP A 87 17.72 -25.91 19.97
N GLY A 88 16.94 -26.76 19.28
CA GLY A 88 16.92 -26.77 17.81
C GLY A 88 16.37 -25.49 17.17
N VAL A 89 15.51 -24.74 17.87
CA VAL A 89 15.05 -23.42 17.41
C VAL A 89 16.16 -22.38 17.61
N VAL A 90 16.89 -22.46 18.71
CA VAL A 90 18.04 -21.59 18.97
C VAL A 90 19.11 -21.80 17.90
N ASP A 91 19.51 -23.05 17.65
CA ASP A 91 20.51 -23.42 16.64
C ASP A 91 20.13 -22.91 15.24
N GLU A 92 18.85 -23.00 14.87
CA GLU A 92 18.36 -22.54 13.57
C GLU A 92 18.38 -21.00 13.46
N VAL A 93 18.00 -20.28 14.52
CA VAL A 93 18.08 -18.82 14.56
C VAL A 93 19.53 -18.35 14.49
N GLU A 94 20.44 -18.97 15.24
CA GLU A 94 21.86 -18.62 15.25
C GLU A 94 22.53 -18.88 13.89
N GLY A 95 22.19 -20.00 13.24
CA GLY A 95 22.65 -20.30 11.88
C GLY A 95 22.20 -19.23 10.87
N LEU A 96 20.92 -18.85 10.92
CA LEU A 96 20.39 -17.80 10.04
C LEU A 96 21.03 -16.44 10.30
N MET A 97 21.23 -16.06 11.57
CA MET A 97 21.87 -14.78 11.90
C MET A 97 23.31 -14.74 11.39
N ARG A 98 24.05 -15.85 11.51
CA ARG A 98 25.41 -15.95 10.96
C ARG A 98 25.44 -15.72 9.45
N ASP A 99 24.59 -16.42 8.69
CA ASP A 99 24.51 -16.29 7.24
C ASP A 99 24.19 -14.85 6.79
N VAL A 100 23.30 -14.18 7.53
CA VAL A 100 22.82 -12.85 7.17
C VAL A 100 23.82 -11.76 7.57
N LEU A 101 24.51 -11.91 8.71
CA LEU A 101 25.56 -10.98 9.15
C LEU A 101 26.80 -11.02 8.24
N GLU A 102 27.08 -12.17 7.59
CA GLU A 102 28.13 -12.30 6.58
C GLU A 102 27.93 -11.40 5.34
N LEU A 103 26.73 -10.85 5.12
CA LEU A 103 26.44 -9.88 4.04
C LEU A 103 27.06 -8.47 4.28
N GLY A 104 28.03 -8.35 5.18
CA GLY A 104 28.85 -7.16 5.39
C GLY A 104 28.12 -6.04 6.14
N ALA A 105 27.40 -6.41 7.20
CA ALA A 105 26.73 -5.44 8.05
C ALA A 105 27.73 -4.89 9.10
N ASP A 106 28.28 -3.71 8.86
CA ASP A 106 28.92 -2.93 9.92
C ASP A 106 27.86 -2.29 10.84
N GLU A 107 28.29 -1.72 11.97
CA GLU A 107 27.38 -1.10 12.96
C GLU A 107 26.42 -0.10 12.30
N LYS A 108 26.94 0.72 11.38
CA LYS A 108 26.16 1.71 10.65
C LYS A 108 25.15 1.07 9.70
N ALA A 109 25.54 0.01 8.99
CA ALA A 109 24.65 -0.73 8.13
C ALA A 109 23.53 -1.37 8.94
N LEU A 110 23.81 -1.95 10.11
CA LEU A 110 22.79 -2.52 10.99
C LEU A 110 21.77 -1.47 11.44
N GLU A 111 22.25 -0.29 11.85
CA GLU A 111 21.40 0.86 12.22
C GLU A 111 20.56 1.37 11.03
N ASP A 112 21.18 1.54 9.86
CA ASP A 112 20.50 1.91 8.60
C ASP A 112 19.44 0.86 8.17
N MET A 113 19.52 -0.34 8.75
CA MET A 113 18.60 -1.46 8.52
C MET A 113 17.61 -1.65 9.68
N GLY A 114 17.56 -0.72 10.64
CA GLY A 114 16.56 -0.68 11.71
C GLY A 114 16.89 -1.51 12.95
N TRP A 115 18.11 -2.03 13.05
CA TRP A 115 18.58 -2.67 14.28
C TRP A 115 19.00 -1.60 15.29
N SER A 116 18.87 -1.92 16.58
CA SER A 116 19.22 -0.98 17.65
C SER A 116 20.22 -1.61 18.61
N ASN A 117 21.11 -0.80 19.17
CA ASN A 117 22.00 -1.21 20.26
C ASN A 117 21.61 -0.45 21.54
N PRO A 118 20.52 -0.86 22.22
CA PRO A 118 19.94 -0.09 23.32
C PRO A 118 20.87 -0.02 24.54
N ASP A 119 21.72 -1.02 24.72
CA ASP A 119 22.59 -1.14 25.88
C ASP A 119 24.01 -0.58 25.61
N ALA A 120 24.27 -0.07 24.40
CA ALA A 120 25.56 0.45 23.94
C ALA A 120 26.74 -0.51 24.16
N TYR A 121 26.49 -1.81 24.18
CA TYR A 121 27.53 -2.83 24.23
C TYR A 121 28.00 -3.17 22.83
N SER A 122 29.31 -3.05 22.60
CA SER A 122 29.94 -3.42 21.32
C SER A 122 29.53 -4.84 20.92
N GLY A 123 29.01 -4.99 19.70
CA GLY A 123 28.62 -6.28 19.14
C GLY A 123 27.27 -6.84 19.61
N MET A 124 26.50 -6.14 20.45
CA MET A 124 25.18 -6.60 20.88
C MET A 124 24.09 -5.76 20.21
N TYR A 125 23.29 -6.37 19.33
CA TYR A 125 22.22 -5.66 18.64
C TYR A 125 20.87 -6.35 18.79
N ASP A 126 19.85 -5.51 18.97
CA ASP A 126 18.45 -5.91 19.03
C ASP A 126 17.83 -5.81 17.62
N LEU A 127 17.32 -6.94 17.13
CA LEU A 127 16.49 -7.05 15.95
C LEU A 127 15.02 -7.06 16.36
N THR A 128 14.25 -6.09 15.87
CA THR A 128 12.80 -6.08 16.03
C THR A 128 12.15 -7.17 15.17
N LEU A 129 11.44 -8.09 15.82
CA LEU A 129 10.66 -9.11 15.14
C LEU A 129 9.36 -8.49 14.64
N PRO A 130 9.09 -8.53 13.33
CA PRO A 130 7.87 -7.90 12.84
C PRO A 130 6.67 -8.76 13.28
N GLY A 131 5.52 -8.15 13.65
CA GLY A 131 4.34 -8.81 14.28
C GLY A 131 3.84 -10.08 13.58
N THR A 132 2.88 -10.84 14.12
CA THR A 132 2.26 -11.91 13.27
C THR A 132 1.68 -11.27 12.01
N PRO A 133 1.55 -11.96 10.87
CA PRO A 133 0.89 -11.38 9.69
C PRO A 133 -0.47 -10.73 10.04
N GLU A 134 -1.18 -11.28 11.02
CA GLU A 134 -2.44 -10.77 11.58
C GLU A 134 -2.27 -9.52 12.46
N GLU A 135 -1.20 -9.40 13.24
CA GLU A 135 -0.86 -8.20 14.03
C GLU A 135 -0.21 -7.09 13.18
N ARG A 136 0.55 -7.45 12.13
CA ARG A 136 1.08 -6.51 11.13
C ARG A 136 -0.03 -5.86 10.31
N GLU A 137 -1.19 -6.51 10.23
CA GLU A 137 -2.39 -5.99 9.55
C GLU A 137 -3.27 -5.15 10.49
N ARG A 138 -3.05 -5.19 11.81
CA ARG A 138 -3.78 -4.33 12.76
C ARG A 138 -3.21 -2.91 12.73
N ARG A 139 -4.04 -1.98 12.27
CA ARG A 139 -3.75 -0.55 12.23
C ARG A 139 -4.93 0.22 12.82
N GLU A 140 -4.68 1.45 13.18
CA GLU A 140 -5.75 2.34 13.57
C GLU A 140 -6.60 2.67 12.35
N TYR A 141 -7.92 2.69 12.53
CA TYR A 141 -8.90 3.08 11.54
C TYR A 141 -9.64 4.31 12.04
N ILE A 142 -9.82 5.29 11.16
CA ILE A 142 -10.67 6.46 11.38
C ILE A 142 -12.05 6.09 10.85
N VAL A 143 -13.06 6.14 11.72
CA VAL A 143 -14.45 5.86 11.40
C VAL A 143 -15.23 7.16 11.49
N ALA A 144 -15.82 7.56 10.36
CA ALA A 144 -16.65 8.76 10.25
C ALA A 144 -18.13 8.36 10.17
N GLY A 145 -18.97 8.99 10.98
CA GLY A 145 -20.40 8.73 10.96
C GLY A 145 -21.16 9.49 12.02
N GLN A 146 -22.44 9.21 12.16
CA GLN A 146 -23.33 9.90 13.08
C GLN A 146 -24.12 8.93 13.94
N LYS A 147 -24.25 9.23 15.24
CA LYS A 147 -25.17 8.51 16.13
C LYS A 147 -26.60 8.98 15.84
N GLN A 148 -27.45 8.08 15.35
CA GLN A 148 -28.85 8.38 15.04
C GLN A 148 -29.80 7.44 15.78
N GLY A 149 -30.51 7.97 16.77
CA GLY A 149 -31.53 7.23 17.52
C GLY A 149 -30.98 5.93 18.13
N ALA A 150 -31.37 4.79 17.56
CA ALA A 150 -30.96 3.46 17.99
C ALA A 150 -29.83 2.83 17.15
N GLY A 151 -29.14 3.61 16.31
CA GLY A 151 -28.06 3.10 15.48
C GLY A 151 -26.98 4.13 15.17
N PHE A 152 -26.00 3.69 14.41
CA PHE A 152 -24.89 4.49 13.90
C PHE A 152 -24.95 4.53 12.38
N GLU A 153 -25.06 5.71 11.79
CA GLU A 153 -24.96 5.91 10.35
C GLU A 153 -23.48 6.01 9.98
N LEU A 154 -22.95 4.98 9.33
CA LEU A 154 -21.57 4.96 8.85
C LEU A 154 -21.46 5.77 7.54
N TRP A 155 -20.59 6.76 7.52
CA TRP A 155 -20.28 7.51 6.30
C TRP A 155 -19.04 6.95 5.61
N ASP A 156 -18.01 6.62 6.39
CA ASP A 156 -16.78 6.00 5.87
C ASP A 156 -15.91 5.40 6.98
N VAL A 157 -15.01 4.50 6.57
CA VAL A 157 -13.95 3.98 7.42
C VAL A 157 -12.69 3.80 6.59
N ALA A 158 -11.59 4.38 7.07
CA ALA A 158 -10.29 4.32 6.40
C ALA A 158 -9.18 4.07 7.42
N PRO A 159 -8.07 3.44 7.03
CA PRO A 159 -6.90 3.36 7.91
C PRO A 159 -6.36 4.76 8.23
N ALA A 160 -6.00 4.99 9.48
CA ALA A 160 -5.35 6.22 9.92
C ALA A 160 -3.96 6.34 9.28
N PRO A 161 -3.51 7.56 8.93
CA PRO A 161 -2.13 7.78 8.51
C PRO A 161 -1.13 7.28 9.56
N THR A 162 -0.05 6.64 9.11
CA THR A 162 1.04 6.14 9.96
C THR A 162 1.92 7.27 10.52
N ASP A 163 2.03 8.38 9.79
CA ASP A 163 2.76 9.57 10.22
C ASP A 163 1.96 10.37 11.28
N PRO A 164 2.54 10.67 12.46
CA PRO A 164 1.82 11.34 13.55
C PRO A 164 1.32 12.75 13.21
N ASP A 165 2.08 13.52 12.44
CA ASP A 165 1.75 14.91 12.10
C ASP A 165 0.64 14.96 11.04
N LYS A 166 0.71 14.08 10.03
CA LYS A 166 -0.36 13.91 9.03
C LYS A 166 -1.64 13.38 9.70
N ARG A 167 -1.51 12.43 10.62
CA ARG A 167 -2.63 11.87 11.38
C ARG A 167 -3.34 12.95 12.19
N ALA A 168 -2.59 13.78 12.91
CA ALA A 168 -3.17 14.87 13.70
C ALA A 168 -3.94 15.87 12.82
N ARG A 169 -3.37 16.25 11.67
CA ARG A 169 -4.04 17.15 10.70
C ARG A 169 -5.28 16.53 10.07
N ALA A 170 -5.19 15.27 9.66
CA ALA A 170 -6.31 14.56 9.06
C ALA A 170 -7.48 14.43 10.05
N LEU A 171 -7.19 14.15 11.33
CA LEU A 171 -8.21 14.12 12.37
C LEU A 171 -8.82 15.50 12.60
N GLU A 172 -8.01 16.57 12.68
CA GLU A 172 -8.51 17.94 12.86
C GLU A 172 -9.44 18.36 11.71
N GLU A 173 -9.05 18.10 10.45
CA GLU A 173 -9.84 18.42 9.27
C GLU A 173 -11.15 17.60 9.21
N LEU A 174 -11.04 16.28 9.41
CA LEU A 174 -12.21 15.39 9.41
C LEU A 174 -13.17 15.67 10.57
N GLU A 175 -12.67 16.10 11.74
CA GLU A 175 -13.50 16.50 12.87
C GLU A 175 -14.29 17.77 12.57
N VAL A 176 -13.69 18.74 11.87
CA VAL A 176 -14.38 19.97 11.43
C VAL A 176 -15.47 19.61 10.43
N ASP A 177 -15.16 18.83 9.40
CA ASP A 177 -16.12 18.39 8.38
C ASP A 177 -17.26 17.57 8.99
N ALA A 178 -16.93 16.63 9.89
CA ALA A 178 -17.92 15.83 10.58
C ALA A 178 -18.79 16.72 11.46
N HIS A 179 -18.21 17.67 12.20
CA HIS A 179 -18.97 18.59 13.04
C HIS A 179 -19.97 19.43 12.23
N ASP A 180 -19.55 19.97 11.09
CA ASP A 180 -20.40 20.74 10.18
C ASP A 180 -21.57 19.90 9.61
N ALA A 181 -21.36 18.59 9.48
CA ALA A 181 -22.38 17.62 9.09
C ALA A 181 -23.16 17.00 10.28
N PHE A 182 -22.96 17.48 11.51
CA PHE A 182 -23.50 16.90 12.75
C PHE A 182 -23.07 15.45 13.06
N GLY A 183 -21.96 15.01 12.49
CA GLY A 183 -21.33 13.71 12.70
C GLY A 183 -20.22 13.71 13.74
N THR A 184 -19.49 12.59 13.78
CA THR A 184 -18.42 12.27 14.71
C THR A 184 -17.31 11.49 14.01
N ILE A 185 -16.08 11.69 14.47
CA ILE A 185 -14.91 10.89 14.09
C ILE A 185 -14.51 10.05 15.30
N GLU A 186 -14.34 8.75 15.11
CA GLU A 186 -13.90 7.80 16.13
C GLU A 186 -12.71 7.01 15.60
N THR A 187 -11.71 6.73 16.44
CA THR A 187 -10.54 5.93 16.04
C THR A 187 -10.56 4.56 16.69
N VAL A 188 -10.38 3.50 15.90
CA VAL A 188 -10.44 2.12 16.37
C VAL A 188 -9.28 1.30 15.81
N TRP A 189 -8.59 0.57 16.69
CA TRP A 189 -7.57 -0.39 16.28
C TRP A 189 -8.20 -1.70 15.83
N ALA A 190 -7.95 -2.10 14.58
CA ALA A 190 -8.51 -3.32 13.99
C ALA A 190 -7.65 -3.83 12.84
N ALA A 191 -7.86 -5.09 12.43
CA ALA A 191 -7.17 -5.68 11.27
C ALA A 191 -7.85 -5.29 9.95
N THR A 192 -9.15 -4.96 10.01
CA THR A 192 -9.94 -4.58 8.84
C THR A 192 -10.91 -3.45 9.17
N ALA A 193 -11.33 -2.71 8.15
CA ALA A 193 -12.38 -1.70 8.25
C ALA A 193 -13.69 -2.27 8.85
N ARG A 194 -14.07 -3.49 8.45
CA ARG A 194 -15.24 -4.20 8.99
C ARG A 194 -15.12 -4.49 10.47
N GLU A 195 -13.94 -4.96 10.92
CA GLU A 195 -13.69 -5.20 12.33
C GLU A 195 -13.69 -3.90 13.14
N ALA A 196 -13.10 -2.81 12.61
CA ALA A 196 -13.11 -1.48 13.24
C ALA A 196 -14.55 -1.00 13.50
N VAL A 197 -15.41 -1.05 12.48
CA VAL A 197 -16.81 -0.61 12.59
C VAL A 197 -17.62 -1.52 13.51
N THR A 198 -17.43 -2.84 13.41
CA THR A 198 -18.13 -3.80 14.28
C THR A 198 -17.78 -3.55 15.75
N THR A 199 -16.51 -3.27 16.04
CA THR A 199 -16.02 -2.96 17.38
C THR A 199 -16.62 -1.64 17.90
N LEU A 200 -16.60 -0.58 17.07
CA LEU A 200 -17.19 0.71 17.44
C LEU A 200 -18.69 0.57 17.77
N VAL A 201 -19.45 -0.05 16.88
CA VAL A 201 -20.90 -0.22 17.05
C VAL A 201 -21.22 -1.04 18.30
N ALA A 202 -20.43 -2.09 18.58
CA ALA A 202 -20.58 -2.87 19.80
C ALA A 202 -20.34 -2.04 21.08
N GLU A 203 -19.31 -1.18 21.10
CA GLU A 203 -19.05 -0.28 22.22
C GLU A 203 -20.16 0.77 22.39
N LEU A 204 -20.63 1.37 21.30
CA LEU A 204 -21.75 2.31 21.33
C LEU A 204 -23.06 1.65 21.78
N GLY A 205 -23.29 0.38 21.42
CA GLY A 205 -24.40 -0.43 21.90
C GLY A 205 -24.35 -0.63 23.42
N LYS A 206 -23.17 -0.93 23.97
CA LYS A 206 -22.98 -1.04 25.43
C LYS A 206 -23.28 0.27 26.16
N VAL A 207 -22.84 1.40 25.59
CA VAL A 207 -23.03 2.73 26.19
C VAL A 207 -24.49 3.19 26.09
N SER A 208 -25.18 2.89 24.99
CA SER A 208 -26.59 3.27 24.79
C SER A 208 -27.58 2.38 25.55
N GLY A 209 -27.18 1.16 25.93
CA GLY A 209 -28.05 0.20 26.63
C GLY A 209 -29.13 -0.43 25.72
N LEU A 210 -29.00 -0.26 24.41
CA LEU A 210 -29.94 -0.78 23.41
C LEU A 210 -29.43 -2.14 22.89
N ALA A 211 -30.29 -3.17 22.98
CA ALA A 211 -29.94 -4.52 22.55
C ALA A 211 -29.72 -4.65 21.03
N ASP A 212 -30.41 -3.82 20.24
CA ASP A 212 -30.39 -3.85 18.78
C ASP A 212 -29.64 -2.65 18.18
N TYR A 213 -28.62 -2.13 18.88
CA TYR A 213 -27.80 -1.02 18.38
C TYR A 213 -26.90 -1.49 17.24
N GLY A 214 -27.12 -0.96 16.04
CA GLY A 214 -26.47 -1.42 14.80
C GLY A 214 -26.19 -0.29 13.81
N LEU A 215 -25.77 -0.65 12.60
CA LEU A 215 -25.70 0.30 11.49
C LEU A 215 -27.11 0.66 10.98
N THR A 216 -27.32 1.92 10.60
CA THR A 216 -28.58 2.36 9.96
C THR A 216 -28.67 1.91 8.50
N GLU A 217 -29.86 1.93 7.91
CA GLU A 217 -30.07 1.57 6.49
C GLU A 217 -29.33 2.49 5.51
N ASP A 218 -29.12 3.76 5.89
CA ASP A 218 -28.40 4.76 5.09
C ASP A 218 -26.87 4.67 5.21
N SER A 219 -26.36 3.70 5.98
CA SER A 219 -24.93 3.48 6.16
C SER A 219 -24.24 3.08 4.85
N ASN A 220 -23.14 3.76 4.53
CA ASN A 220 -22.26 3.41 3.41
C ASN A 220 -21.51 2.11 3.73
N THR A 221 -22.07 0.95 3.39
CA THR A 221 -21.43 -0.35 3.67
C THR A 221 -20.35 -0.75 2.66
N ASP A 222 -20.22 -0.02 1.55
CA ASP A 222 -19.22 -0.29 0.51
C ASP A 222 -17.79 -0.11 1.05
N CYS A 223 -17.59 0.83 1.99
CA CYS A 223 -16.31 1.06 2.69
C CYS A 223 -15.89 -0.10 3.62
N LEU A 224 -16.76 -1.09 3.85
CA LEU A 224 -16.48 -2.29 4.65
C LEU A 224 -15.94 -3.46 3.82
N SER A 225 -15.87 -3.30 2.50
CA SER A 225 -15.27 -4.30 1.61
C SER A 225 -13.77 -4.40 1.88
N PRO A 226 -13.19 -5.61 1.98
CA PRO A 226 -11.76 -5.74 2.20
C PRO A 226 -10.99 -5.07 1.06
N ALA A 227 -10.02 -4.22 1.41
CA ALA A 227 -8.97 -3.80 0.49
C ALA A 227 -8.38 -5.08 -0.13
N ALA A 228 -8.42 -5.20 -1.46
CA ALA A 228 -7.90 -6.39 -2.13
C ALA A 228 -6.41 -6.50 -1.82
N LYS A 229 -5.98 -7.58 -1.14
CA LYS A 229 -4.55 -7.84 -0.90
C LYS A 229 -3.81 -7.71 -2.22
N ALA A 230 -2.78 -6.86 -2.25
CA ALA A 230 -1.93 -6.69 -3.42
C ALA A 230 -1.26 -8.04 -3.76
N GLU A 231 -1.79 -8.73 -4.77
CA GLU A 231 -1.19 -9.95 -5.29
C GLU A 231 -0.09 -9.56 -6.31
N PRO A 232 1.15 -10.04 -6.16
CA PRO A 232 2.20 -9.76 -7.15
C PRO A 232 1.74 -10.15 -8.55
N GLY A 233 1.82 -9.21 -9.49
CA GLY A 233 1.35 -9.43 -10.87
C GLY A 233 -0.15 -9.29 -11.08
N LYS A 234 -0.93 -8.81 -10.10
CA LYS A 234 -2.33 -8.42 -10.30
C LYS A 234 -2.61 -7.04 -9.73
N ALA A 235 -3.52 -6.30 -10.37
CA ALA A 235 -3.97 -5.01 -9.87
C ALA A 235 -5.40 -4.72 -10.28
N ARG A 236 -6.02 -3.75 -9.58
CA ARG A 236 -7.36 -3.25 -9.85
C ARG A 236 -7.37 -1.74 -10.01
N ALA A 237 -8.20 -1.23 -10.91
CA ALA A 237 -8.50 0.19 -11.05
C ALA A 237 -10.01 0.38 -11.17
N ALA A 238 -10.52 1.54 -10.74
CA ALA A 238 -11.93 1.89 -10.90
C ALA A 238 -12.11 2.93 -12.02
N ALA A 239 -13.01 2.65 -12.96
CA ALA A 239 -13.40 3.54 -14.05
C ALA A 239 -14.86 3.97 -13.87
N VAL A 240 -15.21 5.18 -14.30
CA VAL A 240 -16.63 5.51 -14.49
C VAL A 240 -16.93 5.52 -15.99
N VAL A 241 -17.81 4.62 -16.41
CA VAL A 241 -18.30 4.56 -17.79
C VAL A 241 -19.77 4.98 -17.77
N GLY A 242 -20.06 6.10 -18.45
CA GLY A 242 -21.37 6.75 -18.33
C GLY A 242 -21.59 7.29 -16.92
N ARG A 243 -22.44 6.63 -16.12
CA ARG A 243 -22.78 7.02 -14.75
C ARG A 243 -22.64 5.85 -13.76
N VAL A 244 -21.89 4.83 -14.12
CA VAL A 244 -21.71 3.61 -13.34
C VAL A 244 -20.22 3.41 -13.08
N LEU A 245 -19.86 3.14 -11.83
CA LEU A 245 -18.51 2.75 -11.46
C LEU A 245 -18.30 1.29 -11.87
N HIS A 246 -17.22 1.04 -12.59
CA HIS A 246 -16.79 -0.27 -13.03
C HIS A 246 -15.39 -0.57 -12.53
N GLU A 247 -15.11 -1.85 -12.33
CA GLU A 247 -13.77 -2.31 -12.00
C GLU A 247 -13.05 -2.81 -13.24
N VAL A 248 -11.74 -2.58 -13.25
CA VAL A 248 -10.79 -3.16 -14.18
C VAL A 248 -9.82 -4.00 -13.39
N GLU A 249 -9.68 -5.27 -13.74
CA GLU A 249 -8.68 -6.17 -13.17
C GLU A 249 -7.60 -6.45 -14.21
N ALA A 250 -6.33 -6.27 -13.86
CA ALA A 250 -5.22 -6.62 -14.74
C ALA A 250 -4.35 -7.71 -14.11
N GLY A 251 -3.94 -8.67 -14.93
CA GLY A 251 -2.90 -9.64 -14.61
C GLY A 251 -1.67 -9.44 -15.50
N PHE A 252 -0.49 -9.57 -14.92
CA PHE A 252 0.80 -9.43 -15.58
C PHE A 252 1.64 -10.70 -15.38
N ILE A 253 2.24 -11.18 -16.47
CA ILE A 253 3.22 -12.27 -16.46
C ILE A 253 4.47 -11.76 -17.18
N ALA A 254 5.61 -11.76 -16.48
CA ALA A 254 6.89 -11.29 -17.02
C ALA A 254 7.32 -12.09 -18.26
N GLY A 255 8.00 -11.42 -19.20
CA GLY A 255 8.57 -12.04 -20.40
C GLY A 255 8.13 -11.34 -21.69
N HIS A 256 8.00 -12.08 -22.79
CA HIS A 256 7.48 -11.56 -24.04
C HIS A 256 6.07 -12.07 -24.28
N GLY A 257 5.11 -11.16 -24.42
CA GLY A 257 3.75 -11.54 -24.73
C GLY A 257 2.84 -10.35 -25.03
N PRO A 258 1.56 -10.62 -25.37
CA PRO A 258 0.65 -9.59 -25.82
C PRO A 258 0.03 -8.81 -24.65
N PHE A 259 -0.33 -7.55 -24.92
CA PHE A 259 -1.29 -6.80 -24.12
C PHE A 259 -2.69 -7.04 -24.69
N ARG A 260 -3.65 -7.48 -23.87
CA ARG A 260 -5.03 -7.72 -24.31
C ARG A 260 -6.05 -7.26 -23.28
N VAL A 261 -7.09 -6.59 -23.76
CA VAL A 261 -8.34 -6.42 -23.01
C VAL A 261 -9.28 -7.58 -23.32
N THR A 262 -9.73 -8.33 -22.33
CA THR A 262 -10.31 -9.68 -22.55
C THR A 262 -11.81 -9.74 -22.71
N ASP A 263 -12.56 -8.71 -22.30
CA ASP A 263 -14.04 -8.73 -22.34
C ASP A 263 -14.63 -8.08 -23.61
N PHE A 264 -13.76 -7.76 -24.56
CA PHE A 264 -14.13 -7.29 -25.90
C PHE A 264 -13.73 -8.34 -26.92
N ASP A 265 -14.49 -8.44 -28.01
CA ASP A 265 -14.24 -9.39 -29.09
C ASP A 265 -13.89 -8.68 -30.40
N GLY A 266 -13.22 -9.40 -31.29
CA GLY A 266 -13.02 -8.98 -32.67
C GLY A 266 -12.03 -7.82 -32.85
N THR A 267 -12.36 -6.88 -33.75
CA THR A 267 -11.49 -5.75 -34.12
C THR A 267 -11.39 -4.72 -33.01
N GLU A 268 -12.48 -4.47 -32.29
CA GLU A 268 -12.55 -3.48 -31.20
C GLU A 268 -11.61 -3.84 -30.03
N GLN A 269 -11.46 -5.14 -29.75
CA GLN A 269 -10.49 -5.66 -28.79
C GLN A 269 -9.06 -5.23 -29.15
N ARG A 270 -8.69 -5.44 -30.42
CA ARG A 270 -7.34 -5.15 -30.93
C ARG A 270 -7.09 -3.65 -30.94
N GLU A 271 -8.03 -2.87 -31.48
CA GLU A 271 -7.89 -1.42 -31.55
C GLU A 271 -7.75 -0.77 -30.16
N THR A 272 -8.51 -1.26 -29.16
CA THR A 272 -8.40 -0.76 -27.78
C THR A 272 -7.08 -1.20 -27.14
N SER A 273 -6.68 -2.46 -27.31
CA SER A 273 -5.41 -2.98 -26.77
C SER A 273 -4.20 -2.25 -27.38
N ASP A 274 -4.19 -2.06 -28.70
CA ASP A 274 -3.12 -1.38 -29.42
C ASP A 274 -3.05 0.10 -29.06
N ARG A 275 -4.20 0.78 -28.91
CA ARG A 275 -4.26 2.19 -28.51
C ARG A 275 -3.70 2.41 -27.11
N ILE A 276 -4.13 1.61 -26.14
CA ILE A 276 -3.68 1.73 -24.74
C ILE A 276 -2.20 1.37 -24.62
N LEU A 277 -1.75 0.30 -25.29
CA LEU A 277 -0.35 -0.06 -25.31
C LEU A 277 0.51 1.05 -25.95
N ALA A 278 0.08 1.63 -27.07
CA ALA A 278 0.76 2.76 -27.69
C ALA A 278 0.86 3.97 -26.76
N ALA A 279 -0.23 4.32 -26.07
CA ALA A 279 -0.26 5.40 -25.08
C ALA A 279 0.77 5.17 -23.96
N ILE A 280 0.84 3.95 -23.42
CA ILE A 280 1.81 3.57 -22.39
C ILE A 280 3.25 3.74 -22.89
N LEU A 281 3.56 3.14 -24.04
CA LEU A 281 4.91 3.13 -24.61
C LEU A 281 5.38 4.54 -24.99
N ASN A 282 4.47 5.36 -25.54
CA ASN A 282 4.79 6.73 -25.96
C ASN A 282 4.81 7.73 -24.80
N SER A 283 4.30 7.36 -23.62
CA SER A 283 4.38 8.18 -22.40
C SER A 283 5.76 8.13 -21.73
N GLY A 284 6.72 7.35 -22.26
CA GLY A 284 8.06 7.18 -21.70
C GLY A 284 8.06 6.53 -20.31
N ILE A 285 7.02 5.75 -20.01
CA ILE A 285 6.92 4.96 -18.78
C ILE A 285 7.68 3.66 -19.04
N GLY A 286 8.53 3.25 -18.09
CA GLY A 286 9.25 1.99 -18.19
C GLY A 286 8.28 0.81 -18.27
N TRP A 287 8.20 0.15 -19.43
CA TRP A 287 7.44 -1.07 -19.60
C TRP A 287 8.37 -2.28 -19.46
N PRO A 288 8.19 -3.14 -18.45
CA PRO A 288 9.14 -4.23 -18.17
C PRO A 288 9.11 -5.37 -19.20
N GLY A 289 8.15 -5.36 -20.13
CA GLY A 289 7.88 -6.47 -21.04
C GLY A 289 7.12 -7.60 -20.33
N GLY A 290 6.03 -8.07 -20.94
CA GLY A 290 5.24 -9.16 -20.39
C GLY A 290 3.93 -9.36 -21.12
N THR A 291 3.22 -10.42 -20.74
CA THR A 291 1.81 -10.61 -21.13
C THR A 291 0.93 -9.86 -20.14
N VAL A 292 -0.01 -9.06 -20.65
CA VAL A 292 -1.07 -8.45 -19.85
C VAL A 292 -2.42 -8.92 -20.33
N ALA A 293 -3.25 -9.32 -19.37
CA ALA A 293 -4.68 -9.54 -19.57
C ALA A 293 -5.44 -8.59 -18.65
N ALA A 294 -6.15 -7.62 -19.25
CA ALA A 294 -7.01 -6.70 -18.54
C ALA A 294 -8.48 -7.09 -18.76
N ARG A 295 -9.23 -7.24 -17.67
CA ARG A 295 -10.66 -7.55 -17.64
C ARG A 295 -11.45 -6.36 -17.14
N THR A 296 -12.62 -6.11 -17.72
CA THR A 296 -13.51 -4.99 -17.41
C THR A 296 -14.91 -5.49 -17.04
N THR A 297 -15.59 -4.82 -16.10
CA THR A 297 -16.99 -5.18 -15.76
C THR A 297 -18.03 -4.55 -16.69
N TRP A 298 -17.62 -3.77 -17.70
CA TRP A 298 -18.49 -3.29 -18.76
C TRP A 298 -18.27 -4.07 -20.06
N THR A 299 -19.23 -3.98 -20.97
CA THR A 299 -19.20 -4.64 -22.28
C THR A 299 -18.91 -3.64 -23.40
N GLY A 300 -18.02 -4.01 -24.31
CA GLY A 300 -17.63 -3.20 -25.47
C GLY A 300 -16.65 -2.06 -25.19
N PRO A 301 -16.04 -1.48 -26.24
CA PRO A 301 -15.05 -0.43 -26.10
C PRO A 301 -15.67 0.84 -25.50
N SER A 302 -15.01 1.40 -24.49
CA SER A 302 -15.40 2.66 -23.87
C SER A 302 -14.16 3.53 -23.68
N PRO A 303 -14.00 4.63 -24.45
CA PRO A 303 -12.85 5.50 -24.34
C PRO A 303 -12.67 6.07 -22.92
N ALA A 304 -13.76 6.29 -22.18
CA ALA A 304 -13.70 6.79 -20.80
C ALA A 304 -12.97 5.83 -19.83
N GLY A 305 -12.85 4.54 -20.17
CA GLY A 305 -12.17 3.53 -19.38
C GLY A 305 -10.70 3.30 -19.76
N ASP A 306 -10.18 3.94 -20.80
CA ASP A 306 -8.81 3.70 -21.29
C ASP A 306 -7.77 3.99 -20.19
N LEU A 307 -7.92 5.10 -19.45
CA LEU A 307 -7.02 5.44 -18.34
C LEU A 307 -7.03 4.37 -17.24
N ALA A 308 -8.19 3.81 -16.89
CA ALA A 308 -8.29 2.78 -15.86
C ALA A 308 -7.61 1.48 -16.27
N ILE A 309 -7.74 1.08 -17.54
CA ILE A 309 -7.06 -0.08 -18.09
C ILE A 309 -5.54 0.12 -18.06
N ALA A 310 -5.05 1.31 -18.45
CA ALA A 310 -3.62 1.63 -18.38
C ALA A 310 -3.10 1.59 -16.93
N CYS A 311 -3.80 2.21 -15.99
CA CYS A 311 -3.42 2.21 -14.57
C CYS A 311 -3.40 0.81 -13.97
N ALA A 312 -4.42 -0.02 -14.22
CA ALA A 312 -4.44 -1.41 -13.76
C ALA A 312 -3.26 -2.21 -14.35
N ALA A 313 -3.00 -2.08 -15.65
CA ALA A 313 -1.90 -2.80 -16.29
C ALA A 313 -0.52 -2.37 -15.76
N LEU A 314 -0.29 -1.07 -15.61
CA LEU A 314 0.97 -0.53 -15.07
C LEU A 314 1.13 -0.87 -13.59
N SER A 315 0.04 -0.98 -12.84
CA SER A 315 0.11 -1.43 -11.46
C SER A 315 0.44 -2.91 -11.36
N ALA A 316 -0.20 -3.76 -12.17
CA ALA A 316 0.12 -5.19 -12.23
C ALA A 316 1.56 -5.45 -12.67
N ALA A 317 2.10 -4.60 -13.56
CA ALA A 317 3.47 -4.70 -14.05
C ALA A 317 4.53 -4.13 -13.08
N GLY A 318 4.14 -3.37 -12.05
CA GLY A 318 5.04 -2.83 -11.01
C GLY A 318 5.29 -1.31 -11.01
N PRO A 319 5.26 -0.56 -12.13
CA PRO A 319 5.48 0.90 -12.12
C PRO A 319 4.52 1.74 -11.25
N LEU A 320 3.38 1.20 -10.82
CA LEU A 320 2.39 1.89 -9.99
C LEU A 320 1.99 1.03 -8.78
N PRO A 321 2.18 1.47 -7.53
CA PRO A 321 1.74 0.70 -6.35
C PRO A 321 0.23 0.47 -6.37
N GLY A 322 -0.25 -0.77 -6.28
CA GLY A 322 -1.70 -1.08 -6.39
C GLY A 322 -2.56 -0.44 -5.30
N THR A 323 -1.99 -0.15 -4.14
CA THR A 323 -2.67 0.50 -3.00
C THR A 323 -3.18 1.91 -3.33
N VAL A 324 -2.57 2.62 -4.28
CA VAL A 324 -3.01 3.99 -4.66
C VAL A 324 -4.32 4.00 -5.44
N LEU A 325 -4.72 2.86 -6.02
CA LEU A 325 -5.91 2.73 -6.84
C LEU A 325 -7.14 2.31 -6.02
N GLU A 326 -6.97 1.92 -4.75
CA GLU A 326 -8.06 1.39 -3.91
C GLU A 326 -9.19 2.39 -3.68
N HIS A 327 -8.87 3.68 -3.50
CA HIS A 327 -9.84 4.74 -3.19
C HIS A 327 -10.00 5.80 -4.29
N VAL A 328 -9.35 5.59 -5.44
CA VAL A 328 -9.37 6.51 -6.57
C VAL A 328 -10.25 5.96 -7.68
N ALA A 329 -11.01 6.82 -8.34
CA ALA A 329 -11.58 6.54 -9.65
C ALA A 329 -10.81 7.33 -10.71
N VAL A 330 -10.66 6.76 -11.91
CA VAL A 330 -10.00 7.44 -13.02
C VAL A 330 -10.91 7.44 -14.24
N ILE A 331 -10.93 8.57 -14.94
CA ILE A 331 -11.84 8.80 -16.07
C ILE A 331 -11.05 9.46 -17.19
N GLY A 332 -11.12 8.90 -18.39
CA GLY A 332 -10.62 9.57 -19.59
C GLY A 332 -10.09 8.64 -20.67
N GLU A 333 -10.09 9.17 -21.89
CA GLU A 333 -9.57 8.54 -23.10
C GLU A 333 -8.07 8.80 -23.24
N LEU A 334 -7.34 7.77 -23.67
CA LEU A 334 -5.91 7.89 -23.98
C LEU A 334 -5.70 8.04 -25.49
N GLY A 335 -5.07 9.15 -25.88
CA GLY A 335 -4.46 9.29 -27.19
C GLY A 335 -3.25 8.36 -27.35
N LEU A 336 -2.91 8.00 -28.59
CA LEU A 336 -1.75 7.15 -28.90
C LEU A 336 -0.42 7.70 -28.36
N ASP A 337 -0.34 9.01 -28.15
CA ASP A 337 0.81 9.73 -27.60
C ASP A 337 0.78 9.84 -26.07
N GLY A 338 -0.23 9.25 -25.41
CA GLY A 338 -0.44 9.34 -23.97
C GLY A 338 -1.25 10.56 -23.53
N THR A 339 -1.74 11.41 -24.45
CA THR A 339 -2.62 12.54 -24.08
C THR A 339 -3.91 12.05 -23.44
N LEU A 340 -4.33 12.68 -22.34
CA LEU A 340 -5.58 12.35 -21.65
C LEU A 340 -6.68 13.28 -22.14
N ARG A 341 -7.78 12.72 -22.62
CA ARG A 341 -8.90 13.44 -23.25
C ARG A 341 -10.23 13.11 -22.58
N SER A 342 -11.16 14.04 -22.67
CA SER A 342 -12.53 13.86 -22.18
C SER A 342 -13.30 12.88 -23.04
N ALA A 343 -14.02 12.00 -22.36
CA ALA A 343 -14.95 11.04 -22.97
C ALA A 343 -16.24 11.02 -22.15
N GLY A 344 -17.36 11.32 -22.80
CA GLY A 344 -18.67 11.40 -22.15
C GLY A 344 -18.85 12.64 -21.26
N ASP A 345 -19.80 12.55 -20.32
CA ASP A 345 -20.13 13.61 -19.36
C ASP A 345 -19.28 13.44 -18.08
N VAL A 346 -18.09 14.04 -18.08
CA VAL A 346 -17.14 13.92 -16.96
C VAL A 346 -17.73 14.43 -15.63
N PRO A 347 -18.41 15.59 -15.54
CA PRO A 347 -19.07 16.01 -14.31
C PRO A 347 -20.08 14.99 -13.76
N ALA A 348 -20.91 14.39 -14.62
CA ALA A 348 -21.84 13.35 -14.20
C ALA A 348 -21.13 12.09 -13.73
N ALA A 349 -20.01 11.73 -14.37
CA ALA A 349 -19.19 10.59 -14.00
C ALA A 349 -18.48 10.79 -12.66
N VAL A 350 -17.96 11.99 -12.38
CA VAL A 350 -17.38 12.35 -11.07
C VAL A 350 -18.45 12.27 -9.97
N ALA A 351 -19.65 12.79 -10.22
CA ALA A 351 -20.76 12.68 -9.27
C ALA A 351 -21.16 11.22 -9.02
N ALA A 352 -21.13 10.36 -10.04
CA ALA A 352 -21.38 8.94 -9.90
C ALA A 352 -20.31 8.23 -9.06
N ALA A 353 -19.02 8.52 -9.28
CA ALA A 353 -17.92 8.04 -8.46
C ALA A 353 -18.10 8.41 -6.98
N ARG A 354 -18.41 9.68 -6.69
CA ARG A 354 -18.68 10.16 -5.33
C ARG A 354 -19.84 9.41 -4.67
N ASN A 355 -20.94 9.20 -5.40
CA ASN A 355 -22.14 8.54 -4.86
C ASN A 355 -21.89 7.08 -4.44
N VAL A 356 -20.80 6.46 -4.90
CA VAL A 356 -20.36 5.11 -4.50
C VAL A 356 -19.07 5.16 -3.65
N GLY A 357 -18.84 6.27 -2.95
CA GLY A 357 -17.78 6.42 -1.96
C GLY A 357 -16.38 6.73 -2.51
N ARG A 358 -16.21 7.02 -3.80
CA ARG A 358 -14.91 7.42 -4.35
C ARG A 358 -14.66 8.90 -4.10
N ARG A 359 -13.74 9.19 -3.17
CA ARG A 359 -13.42 10.55 -2.74
C ARG A 359 -12.33 11.23 -3.52
N THR A 360 -11.59 10.50 -4.35
CA THR A 360 -10.60 11.08 -5.27
C THR A 360 -10.90 10.61 -6.68
N VAL A 361 -10.94 11.54 -7.63
CA VAL A 361 -11.19 11.23 -9.04
C VAL A 361 -10.17 11.93 -9.92
N VAL A 362 -9.43 11.14 -10.71
CA VAL A 362 -8.53 11.67 -11.74
C VAL A 362 -9.31 11.82 -13.04
N VAL A 363 -9.26 13.02 -13.61
CA VAL A 363 -9.99 13.41 -14.82
C VAL A 363 -9.05 14.12 -15.80
N PRO A 364 -9.44 14.34 -17.06
CA PRO A 364 -8.69 15.19 -17.98
C PRO A 364 -8.51 16.60 -17.43
N ALA A 365 -7.38 17.24 -17.72
CA ALA A 365 -6.95 18.51 -17.13
C ALA A 365 -8.02 19.62 -17.21
N GLU A 366 -8.79 19.69 -18.30
CA GLU A 366 -9.88 20.64 -18.49
C GLU A 366 -11.01 20.53 -17.46
N HIS A 367 -11.12 19.39 -16.76
CA HIS A 367 -12.09 19.13 -15.70
C HIS A 367 -11.48 19.15 -14.29
N GLY A 368 -10.18 19.42 -14.16
CA GLY A 368 -9.48 19.42 -12.86
C GLY A 368 -9.93 20.50 -11.88
N ALA A 369 -10.68 21.51 -12.35
CA ALA A 369 -11.24 22.57 -11.51
C ALA A 369 -12.71 22.34 -11.13
N LEU A 370 -13.25 21.13 -11.35
CA LEU A 370 -14.60 20.78 -10.92
C LEU A 370 -14.67 20.81 -9.39
N ASP A 371 -15.43 21.77 -8.88
CA ASP A 371 -15.73 21.90 -7.46
C ASP A 371 -17.04 21.17 -7.15
N LEU A 372 -16.92 19.94 -6.68
CA LEU A 372 -18.05 19.10 -6.27
C LEU A 372 -17.87 18.72 -4.79
N PRO A 373 -18.83 19.05 -3.90
CA PRO A 373 -18.73 18.69 -2.49
C PRO A 373 -18.52 17.19 -2.28
N GLY A 374 -17.61 16.84 -1.36
CA GLY A 374 -17.34 15.46 -0.96
C GLY A 374 -16.49 14.63 -1.94
N VAL A 375 -15.87 15.26 -2.95
CA VAL A 375 -14.95 14.59 -3.87
C VAL A 375 -13.81 15.51 -4.31
N PHE A 376 -12.58 15.03 -4.17
CA PHE A 376 -11.37 15.69 -4.64
C PHE A 376 -11.13 15.34 -6.11
N VAL A 377 -11.09 16.34 -6.98
CA VAL A 377 -10.93 16.15 -8.42
C VAL A 377 -9.53 16.57 -8.86
N CYS A 378 -8.79 15.64 -9.47
CA CYS A 378 -7.43 15.87 -9.95
C CYS A 378 -7.42 15.91 -11.47
N GLY A 379 -7.00 17.02 -12.07
CA GLY A 379 -6.82 17.14 -13.52
C GLY A 379 -5.45 16.65 -14.00
N ALA A 380 -5.42 15.78 -15.01
CA ALA A 380 -4.20 15.30 -15.66
C ALA A 380 -4.21 15.59 -17.17
N GLY A 381 -3.09 16.07 -17.73
CA GLY A 381 -2.99 16.36 -19.17
C GLY A 381 -2.61 15.15 -20.02
N ASN A 382 -1.95 14.17 -19.40
CA ASN A 382 -1.47 12.96 -20.05
C ASN A 382 -1.34 11.81 -19.02
N LEU A 383 -1.06 10.60 -19.51
CA LEU A 383 -0.90 9.41 -18.67
C LEU A 383 0.21 9.58 -17.62
N ARG A 384 1.33 10.24 -17.95
CA ARG A 384 2.42 10.47 -16.99
C ARG A 384 1.98 11.39 -15.86
N ASP A 385 1.24 12.46 -16.15
CA ASP A 385 0.69 13.37 -15.14
C ASP A 385 -0.27 12.62 -14.21
N ALA A 386 -1.15 11.77 -14.78
CA ALA A 386 -2.08 10.96 -14.01
C ALA A 386 -1.34 10.01 -13.06
N LEU A 387 -0.30 9.33 -13.54
CA LEU A 387 0.52 8.46 -12.69
C LEU A 387 1.29 9.25 -11.63
N ALA A 388 1.79 10.43 -11.95
CA ALA A 388 2.47 11.28 -10.97
C ALA A 388 1.51 11.70 -9.84
N LEU A 389 0.29 12.09 -10.16
CA LEU A 389 -0.76 12.40 -9.17
C LEU A 389 -1.07 11.20 -8.28
N LEU A 390 -1.22 10.02 -8.88
CA LEU A 390 -1.47 8.77 -8.16
C LEU A 390 -0.27 8.37 -7.28
N ASN A 391 0.96 8.64 -7.71
CA ASN A 391 2.19 8.27 -7.00
C ASN A 391 2.54 9.27 -5.88
N VAL A 392 2.21 10.56 -6.03
CA VAL A 392 2.28 11.53 -4.93
C VAL A 392 1.28 11.15 -3.82
N GLY A 393 0.11 10.61 -4.19
CA GLY A 393 -0.80 9.97 -3.24
C GLY A 393 -0.14 8.83 -2.44
N ALA A 394 0.76 8.04 -3.05
CA ALA A 394 1.50 6.98 -2.37
C ALA A 394 2.46 7.50 -1.28
N GLN A 395 3.11 8.65 -1.51
CA GLN A 395 4.05 9.26 -0.54
C GLN A 395 3.34 10.05 0.57
N VAL A 396 2.08 10.44 0.35
CA VAL A 396 1.25 11.05 1.40
C VAL A 396 0.60 9.98 2.28
N LEU A 397 0.31 8.79 1.75
CA LEU A 397 -0.30 7.66 2.46
C LEU A 397 0.70 6.65 3.09
N GLN A 398 2.00 6.82 2.87
CA GLN A 398 3.09 6.20 3.63
C GLN A 398 3.59 7.16 4.72
#